data_AF-A0A9X2AMF1-F1
#
_entry.id   AF-A0A9X2AMF1-F1
#
_cell.length_a   1.000
_cell.length_b   1.000
_cell.length_c   1.000
_cell.angle_alpha   90.00
_cell.angle_beta   90.00
_cell.angle_gamma   90.00
#
_symmetry.space_group_name_H-M   'P 1'
#
loop_
_entity.id
_entity.type
_entity.pdbx_description
1 polymer ?
#
loop_
_entity_poly.entity_id
_entity_poly.type
_entity_poly.pdbx_seq_one_letter_code
_entity_poly.pdbx_strand_id
1 'polypeptide(L)' 'MQEIIAYTLVILAVVFLVKKFIFPSKKSKNCSTDCDCH' A
#
# COMPACT_ATOMS: atom_id res chain seq x y z
N MET A 1 0.17 -2.29 31.72
CA MET A 1 -0.76 -1.64 30.77
C MET A 1 -0.05 -1.33 29.46
N GLN A 2 0.45 -2.36 28.76
CA GLN A 2 1.07 -2.27 27.43
C GLN A 2 0.01 -2.40 26.31
N GLU A 3 -1.24 -2.17 26.66
CA GLU A 3 -2.40 -2.37 25.80
C GLU A 3 -2.38 -1.40 24.62
N ILE A 4 -1.91 -0.18 24.87
CA ILE A 4 -1.73 0.86 23.86
C ILE A 4 -0.75 0.40 22.76
N ILE A 5 0.31 -0.33 23.11
CA ILE A 5 1.29 -0.84 22.13
C ILE A 5 0.63 -1.90 21.25
N ALA A 6 -0.10 -2.83 21.85
CA ALA A 6 -0.83 -3.87 21.12
C ALA A 6 -1.88 -3.25 20.18
N TYR A 7 -2.71 -2.32 20.66
CA TYR A 7 -3.69 -1.62 19.82
C TYR A 7 -3.02 -0.80 18.70
N THR A 8 -1.89 -0.15 18.97
CA THR A 8 -1.13 0.61 17.96
C THR A 8 -0.61 -0.30 16.86
N LEU A 9 -0.05 -1.47 17.21
CA LEU A 9 0.44 -2.45 16.24
C LEU A 9 -0.70 -3.03 15.39
N VAL A 10 -1.85 -3.32 16.00
CA VAL A 10 -3.04 -3.79 15.27
C VAL A 10 -3.54 -2.72 14.30
N ILE A 11 -3.64 -1.46 14.73
CA ILE A 11 -4.04 -0.35 13.86
C ILE A 11 -3.04 -0.16 12.72
N LEU A 12 -1.74 -0.19 12.99
CA LEU A 12 -0.70 -0.11 11.96
C LEU A 12 -0.78 -1.27 10.96
N ALA A 13 -1.02 -2.50 11.43
CA ALA A 13 -1.17 -3.66 10.56
C ALA A 13 -2.40 -3.53 9.65
N VAL A 14 -3.55 -3.12 10.20
CA VAL A 14 -4.79 -2.89 9.43
C VAL A 14 -4.59 -1.77 8.41
N VAL A 15 -3.99 -0.64 8.80
CA VAL A 15 -3.68 0.47 7.89
C VAL A 15 -2.69 0.04 6.81
N PHE A 16 -1.66 -0.73 7.15
CA PHE A 16 -0.68 -1.25 6.19
C PHE A 16 -1.33 -2.21 5.18
N LEU A 17 -2.21 -3.11 5.63
CA LEU A 17 -2.94 -4.02 4.76
C LEU A 17 -3.91 -3.27 3.85
N VAL A 18 -4.69 -2.32 4.37
CA VAL A 18 -5.57 -1.47 3.55
C VAL A 18 -4.75 -0.68 2.53
N LYS A 19 -3.62 -0.08 2.93
CA LYS A 19 -2.74 0.65 2.02
C LYS A 19 -2.05 -0.27 1.00
N LYS A 20 -1.77 -1.53 1.35
CA LYS A 20 -1.12 -2.49 0.44
C LYS A 20 -2.10 -3.10 -0.57
N PHE A 21 -3.32 -3.41 -0.14
CA PHE A 21 -4.30 -4.15 -0.93
C PHE A 21 -5.38 -3.28 -1.57
N ILE A 22 -5.76 -2.14 -0.97
CA ILE A 22 -6.70 -1.17 -1.56
C ILE A 22 -5.95 -0.02 -2.26
N PHE A 23 -4.70 0.23 -1.86
CA PHE A 23 -3.75 1.09 -2.56
C PHE A 23 -2.64 0.29 -3.28
N PRO A 24 -2.95 -0.73 -4.12
CA PRO A 24 -2.05 -1.04 -5.21
C PRO A 24 -2.13 0.21 -6.08
N SER A 25 -1.26 1.16 -5.80
CA SER A 25 -1.04 2.33 -6.63
C SER A 25 -0.67 1.76 -7.97
N LYS A 26 -1.69 1.56 -8.83
CA LYS A 26 -1.52 1.76 -10.24
C LYS A 26 -1.00 3.19 -10.32
N LYS A 27 0.33 3.32 -10.28
CA LYS A 27 0.99 4.33 -11.08
C LYS A 27 0.80 3.91 -12.54
N SER A 28 -0.46 3.81 -12.97
CA SER A 28 -0.87 4.08 -14.34
C SER A 28 -0.86 5.59 -14.47
N LYS A 29 0.32 6.20 -14.32
CA LYS A 29 0.61 7.45 -15.00
C LYS A 29 1.30 7.01 -16.28
N ASN A 30 0.50 6.88 -17.34
CA ASN A 30 0.97 6.84 -18.73
C ASN A 30 2.26 6.02 -18.98
N CYS A 31 2.16 4.69 -19.01
CA CYS A 31 2.90 3.96 -20.04
C CYS A 31 1.85 3.49 -21.06
N SER A 32 1.22 4.49 -21.67
CA SER A 32 0.37 4.33 -22.83
C SER A 32 1.34 4.34 -24.01
N THR A 33 1.51 3.19 -24.66
CA THR A 33 2.00 3.08 -26.04
C THR A 33 3.39 3.68 -26.31
N ASP A 34 4.40 3.21 -25.61
CA ASP A 34 5.76 3.20 -26.18
C ASP A 34 6.47 1.92 -25.75
N CYS A 35 6.13 0.85 -26.47
CA CYS A 35 7.01 -0.29 -26.64
C CYS A 35 8.25 0.20 -27.42
N ASP A 36 9.15 0.94 -26.78
CA ASP A 36 10.54 1.01 -27.25
C ASP A 36 11.27 -0.21 -26.66
N CYS A 37 10.99 -1.34 -27.28
CA CYS A 37 11.88 -2.48 -27.28
C CYS A 37 12.98 -2.21 -28.32
N HIS A 38 14.11 -1.67 -27.88
CA HIS A 38 15.42 -1.83 -28.52
C HIS A 38 16.52 -1.85 -27.45
#